data_AF-A0A847EFV2-F1
#
_entry.id   AF-A0A847EFV2-F1
#
_cell.length_a   1.000
_cell.length_b   1.000
_cell.length_c   1.000
_cell.angle_alpha   90.00
_cell.angle_beta   90.00
_cell.angle_gamma   90.00
#
_symmetry.space_group_name_H-M   'P 1'
#
loop_
_entity.id
_entity.type
_entity.pdbx_description
1 polymer ?
#
loop_
_entity_poly.entity_id
_entity_poly.type
_entity_poly.pdbx_seq_one_letter_code
_entity_poly.pdbx_strand_id
1 'polypeptide(L)'
;MKKKCIILLVLILLPCQIIGCAEEISSIDPEYVRTYVPQTAGALPEFIAAFSVPEMPEQADTYRIVYPAVTESFVIETARKFGITGTVTEGTDGFSVVDEQTGSTLEVFTSGAIWYNPEPYREIHFSENAALPSEKEAVGIAVQFLEERDLLPSENKQYAKAGTGGTIQGKPGHILVSFRYTIGEHPVEGPGFRFLVRVGNNGEPGEVFIYCPEVERRKSVLLLPVEKAFGELQKGNGSWTTYNEKTIILEEVGLRYYLQPVNETQEYVLPVYVFQGYGLNDDSTQGNEAQAIVNAVDIGNSR
;
A
#
# COMPACT_ATOMS: atom_id res chain seq x y z
N MET A 1 -50.01 62.33 -38.60
CA MET A 1 -50.91 61.24 -38.16
C MET A 1 -50.08 60.05 -37.72
N LYS A 2 -50.37 59.54 -36.52
CA LYS A 2 -49.62 58.49 -35.79
C LYS A 2 -49.65 57.16 -36.54
N LYS A 3 -48.50 56.49 -36.66
CA LYS A 3 -48.41 55.02 -36.61
C LYS A 3 -47.22 54.64 -35.74
N LYS A 4 -47.53 54.16 -34.53
CA LYS A 4 -46.59 53.52 -33.62
C LYS A 4 -46.34 52.11 -34.17
N CYS A 5 -45.11 51.81 -34.57
CA CYS A 5 -44.66 50.43 -34.78
C CYS A 5 -44.10 49.93 -33.46
N ILE A 6 -44.83 49.00 -32.83
CA ILE A 6 -44.36 48.20 -31.71
C ILE A 6 -43.51 47.08 -32.33
N ILE A 7 -42.20 47.11 -32.09
CA ILE A 7 -41.32 46.00 -32.45
C ILE A 7 -41.35 45.02 -31.27
N LEU A 8 -41.97 43.86 -31.50
CA LEU A 8 -42.01 42.74 -30.58
C LEU A 8 -40.65 42.02 -30.67
N LEU A 9 -39.82 42.15 -29.63
CA LEU A 9 -38.54 41.45 -29.53
C LEU A 9 -38.83 39.99 -29.11
N VAL A 10 -38.78 39.06 -30.06
CA VAL A 10 -38.85 37.62 -29.78
C VAL A 10 -37.46 37.17 -29.34
N LEU A 11 -37.28 36.97 -28.03
CA LEU A 11 -36.10 36.28 -27.49
C LEU A 11 -36.16 34.81 -27.93
N ILE A 12 -35.34 34.44 -28.90
CA ILE A 12 -35.05 33.05 -29.23
C ILE A 12 -34.08 32.55 -28.17
N LEU A 13 -34.60 31.83 -27.18
CA LEU A 13 -33.80 31.01 -26.27
C LEU A 13 -33.21 29.86 -27.10
N LEU A 14 -31.98 30.05 -27.59
CA LEU A 14 -31.15 28.95 -28.06
C LEU A 14 -30.87 28.04 -26.86
N PRO A 15 -31.23 26.75 -26.89
CA PRO A 15 -30.73 25.82 -25.90
C PRO A 15 -29.22 25.76 -26.09
N CYS A 16 -28.50 26.36 -25.14
CA CYS A 16 -27.09 26.14 -24.94
C CYS A 16 -26.95 24.66 -24.63
N GLN A 17 -26.73 23.85 -25.67
CA GLN A 17 -26.26 22.50 -25.47
C GLN A 17 -24.90 22.67 -24.82
N ILE A 18 -24.89 22.49 -23.50
CA ILE A 18 -23.70 22.09 -22.77
C ILE A 18 -23.32 20.77 -23.43
N ILE A 19 -22.50 20.86 -24.48
CA ILE A 19 -21.62 19.79 -24.88
C ILE A 19 -20.68 19.70 -23.69
N GLY A 20 -21.15 19.03 -22.63
CA GLY A 20 -20.24 18.37 -21.72
C GLY A 20 -19.46 17.47 -22.64
N CYS A 21 -18.20 17.84 -22.87
CA CYS A 21 -17.21 16.87 -23.26
C CYS A 21 -17.27 15.80 -22.17
N ALA A 22 -18.14 14.81 -22.37
CA ALA A 22 -17.94 13.48 -21.84
C ALA A 22 -16.64 13.04 -22.49
N GLU A 23 -15.54 13.43 -21.86
CA GLU A 23 -14.28 12.79 -22.08
C GLU A 23 -14.50 11.36 -21.57
N GLU A 24 -14.99 10.49 -22.47
CA GLU A 24 -14.87 9.05 -22.38
C GLU A 24 -13.36 8.75 -22.35
N ILE A 25 -12.75 8.96 -21.19
CA ILE A 25 -11.35 8.62 -20.94
C ILE A 25 -11.32 7.11 -20.66
N SER A 26 -10.92 6.42 -21.72
CA SER A 26 -10.32 5.09 -21.83
C SER A 26 -10.59 4.07 -20.69
N SER A 27 -11.00 2.87 -21.10
CA SER A 27 -10.69 1.64 -20.37
C SER A 27 -9.28 1.71 -19.79
N ILE A 28 -9.10 1.26 -18.54
CA ILE A 28 -7.73 1.06 -18.02
C ILE A 28 -7.06 0.13 -19.02
N ASP A 29 -5.84 0.46 -19.45
CA ASP A 29 -5.13 -0.32 -20.45
C ASP A 29 -5.12 -1.80 -20.01
N PRO A 30 -5.71 -2.72 -20.81
CA PRO A 30 -5.73 -4.13 -20.47
C PRO A 30 -4.34 -4.70 -20.17
N GLU A 31 -3.30 -4.18 -20.83
CA GLU A 31 -1.92 -4.60 -20.55
C GLU A 31 -1.46 -4.13 -19.18
N TYR A 32 -1.76 -2.87 -18.81
CA TYR A 32 -1.49 -2.35 -17.47
C TYR A 32 -2.14 -3.24 -16.40
N VAL A 33 -3.38 -3.68 -16.63
CA VAL A 33 -4.08 -4.59 -15.70
C VAL A 33 -3.42 -5.98 -15.67
N ARG A 34 -3.01 -6.54 -16.81
CA ARG A 34 -2.34 -7.86 -16.88
C ARG A 34 -1.02 -7.88 -16.13
N THR A 35 -0.22 -6.82 -16.23
CA THR A 35 1.08 -6.72 -15.55
C THR A 35 0.99 -6.08 -14.17
N TYR A 36 -0.21 -5.70 -13.72
CA TYR A 36 -0.42 -4.95 -12.49
C TYR A 36 0.00 -5.72 -11.24
N VAL A 37 -0.25 -7.03 -11.19
CA VAL A 37 0.31 -7.88 -10.14
C VAL A 37 1.52 -8.58 -10.74
N PRO A 38 2.74 -8.38 -10.21
CA PRO A 38 3.93 -9.00 -10.75
C PRO A 38 3.83 -10.52 -10.63
N GLN A 39 4.29 -11.22 -11.66
CA GLN A 39 4.36 -12.68 -11.63
C GLN A 39 5.55 -13.14 -10.81
N THR A 40 5.32 -14.09 -9.91
CA THR A 40 6.43 -14.69 -9.16
C THR A 40 7.32 -15.51 -10.10
N ALA A 41 8.62 -15.21 -10.10
CA ALA A 41 9.61 -16.01 -10.82
C ALA A 41 9.89 -17.31 -10.05
N GLY A 42 9.92 -18.45 -10.76
CA GLY A 42 10.27 -19.74 -10.17
C GLY A 42 9.33 -20.86 -10.60
N ALA A 43 9.41 -21.99 -9.90
CA ALA A 43 8.48 -23.10 -10.09
C ALA A 43 7.10 -22.71 -9.54
N LEU A 44 6.06 -22.93 -10.36
CA LEU A 44 4.67 -22.75 -9.96
C LEU A 44 4.27 -23.88 -8.99
N PRO A 45 3.88 -23.57 -7.74
CA PRO A 45 3.36 -24.59 -6.83
C PRO A 45 1.96 -25.06 -7.26
N GLU A 46 1.57 -26.24 -6.79
CA GLU A 46 0.18 -26.66 -6.84
C GLU A 46 -0.64 -25.87 -5.81
N PHE A 47 -1.58 -25.05 -6.29
CA PHE A 47 -2.53 -24.37 -5.42
C PHE A 47 -3.77 -25.23 -5.18
N ILE A 48 -4.08 -25.46 -3.90
CA ILE A 48 -5.27 -26.19 -3.44
C ILE A 48 -6.22 -25.20 -2.78
N ALA A 49 -7.45 -25.13 -3.29
CA ALA A 49 -8.52 -24.35 -2.68
C ALA A 49 -9.13 -25.12 -1.49
N ALA A 50 -8.94 -24.58 -0.29
CA ALA A 50 -9.63 -24.97 0.94
C ALA A 50 -10.52 -23.83 1.49
N PHE A 51 -10.59 -22.71 0.78
CA PHE A 51 -11.41 -21.56 1.12
C PHE A 51 -12.87 -21.73 0.67
N SER A 52 -13.77 -21.05 1.37
CA SER A 52 -15.12 -20.78 0.88
C SER A 52 -15.15 -19.38 0.26
N VAL A 53 -15.86 -19.22 -0.86
CA VAL A 53 -16.02 -17.90 -1.48
C VAL A 53 -17.03 -17.09 -0.67
N PRO A 54 -16.63 -15.99 -0.02
CA PRO A 54 -17.56 -15.13 0.70
C PRO A 54 -18.44 -14.35 -0.30
N GLU A 55 -19.48 -13.71 0.19
CA GLU A 55 -20.24 -12.75 -0.62
C GLU A 55 -19.33 -11.59 -1.03
N MET A 56 -19.08 -11.47 -2.33
CA MET A 56 -18.23 -10.44 -2.93
C MET A 56 -19.06 -9.52 -3.80
N PRO A 57 -18.72 -8.21 -3.88
CA PRO A 57 -19.40 -7.32 -4.80
C PRO A 57 -19.07 -7.71 -6.26
N GLU A 58 -19.98 -7.42 -7.19
CA GLU A 58 -19.72 -7.63 -8.63
C GLU A 58 -18.79 -6.57 -9.23
N GLN A 59 -18.65 -5.43 -8.54
CA GLN A 59 -17.86 -4.29 -8.98
C GLN A 59 -17.09 -3.69 -7.81
N ALA A 60 -15.92 -3.12 -8.08
CA ALA A 60 -15.20 -2.30 -7.12
C ALA A 60 -14.70 -1.02 -7.78
N ASP A 61 -14.51 0.02 -6.97
CA ASP A 61 -13.91 1.26 -7.43
C ASP A 61 -12.41 1.10 -7.70
N THR A 62 -11.91 1.85 -8.66
CA THR A 62 -10.48 2.04 -8.89
C THR A 62 -10.10 3.44 -8.49
N TYR A 63 -8.87 3.61 -8.04
CA TYR A 63 -8.37 4.89 -7.57
C TYR A 63 -7.16 5.35 -8.36
N ARG A 64 -6.89 6.65 -8.33
CA ARG A 64 -5.65 7.24 -8.84
C ARG A 64 -4.86 7.76 -7.64
N ILE A 65 -3.56 7.51 -7.60
CA ILE A 65 -2.69 8.07 -6.56
C ILE A 65 -2.51 9.56 -6.81
N VAL A 66 -2.68 10.36 -5.75
CA VAL A 66 -2.36 11.78 -5.74
C VAL A 66 -0.99 11.94 -5.10
N TYR A 67 0.02 12.13 -5.93
CA TYR A 67 1.38 12.34 -5.45
C TYR A 67 1.55 13.76 -4.90
N PRO A 68 2.19 13.91 -3.72
CA PRO A 68 2.51 15.23 -3.21
C PRO A 68 3.63 15.87 -4.03
N ALA A 69 3.66 17.20 -4.06
CA ALA A 69 4.82 17.92 -4.55
C ALA A 69 5.95 17.83 -3.52
N VAL A 70 6.83 16.85 -3.67
CA VAL A 70 8.00 16.68 -2.78
C VAL A 70 9.06 17.70 -3.16
N THR A 71 9.12 18.80 -2.40
CA THR A 71 10.11 19.86 -2.55
C THR A 71 11.08 19.86 -1.36
N GLU A 72 12.20 20.58 -1.49
CA GLU A 72 13.12 20.79 -0.36
C GLU A 72 12.41 21.30 0.91
N SER A 73 11.47 22.23 0.77
CA SER A 73 10.69 22.75 1.91
C SER A 73 9.81 21.69 2.56
N PHE A 74 9.18 20.82 1.78
CA PHE A 74 8.39 19.69 2.27
C PHE A 74 9.26 18.71 3.08
N VAL A 75 10.45 18.44 2.58
CA VAL A 75 11.42 17.54 3.23
C VAL A 75 11.91 18.14 4.55
N ILE A 76 12.25 19.44 4.57
CA ILE A 76 12.65 20.15 5.80
C ILE A 76 11.52 20.14 6.82
N GLU A 77 10.27 20.38 6.42
CA GLU A 77 9.12 20.34 7.33
C GLU A 77 8.92 18.95 7.92
N THR A 78 9.07 17.91 7.10
CA THR A 78 8.98 16.51 7.54
C THR A 78 10.15 16.16 8.49
N ALA A 79 11.39 16.58 8.19
CA ALA A 79 12.56 16.39 9.05
C ALA A 79 12.38 17.02 10.44
N ARG A 80 11.76 18.21 10.52
CA ARG A 80 11.45 18.85 11.80
C ARG A 80 10.52 18.02 12.68
N LYS A 81 9.59 17.24 12.09
CA LYS A 81 8.73 16.31 12.86
C LYS A 81 9.54 15.25 13.60
N PHE A 82 10.73 14.92 13.12
CA PHE A 82 11.67 13.99 13.75
C PHE A 82 12.80 14.69 14.53
N GLY A 83 12.83 16.02 14.56
CA GLY A 83 13.92 16.78 15.17
C GLY A 83 15.23 16.72 14.38
N ILE A 84 15.20 16.28 13.12
CA ILE A 84 16.38 16.23 12.25
C ILE A 84 16.72 17.62 11.73
N THR A 85 17.98 18.00 11.85
CA THR A 85 18.55 19.21 11.28
C THR A 85 19.71 18.88 10.35
N GLY A 86 19.65 19.31 9.10
CA GLY A 86 20.68 18.96 8.13
C GLY A 86 20.45 19.61 6.78
N THR A 87 21.39 19.36 5.86
CA THR A 87 21.26 19.80 4.47
C THR A 87 20.46 18.77 3.70
N VAL A 88 19.48 19.23 2.92
CA VAL A 88 18.72 18.36 2.01
C VAL A 88 19.58 17.99 0.82
N THR A 89 19.63 16.70 0.49
CA THR A 89 20.28 16.18 -0.70
C THR A 89 19.23 15.54 -1.61
N GLU A 90 19.25 15.89 -2.89
CA GLU A 90 18.41 15.28 -3.91
C GLU A 90 19.06 13.99 -4.45
N GLY A 91 18.28 12.93 -4.55
CA GLY A 91 18.66 11.66 -5.14
C GLY A 91 17.72 11.27 -6.28
N THR A 92 17.89 10.06 -6.83
CA THR A 92 17.09 9.57 -7.97
C THR A 92 15.61 9.42 -7.62
N ASP A 93 15.31 8.90 -6.42
CA ASP A 93 13.96 8.48 -6.04
C ASP A 93 13.29 9.45 -5.06
N GLY A 94 13.95 10.56 -4.72
CA GLY A 94 13.47 11.52 -3.73
C GLY A 94 14.59 12.35 -3.11
N PHE A 95 14.42 12.70 -1.84
CA PHE A 95 15.32 13.57 -1.09
C PHE A 95 15.71 12.92 0.23
N SER A 96 16.88 13.28 0.75
CA SER A 96 17.34 12.84 2.06
C SER A 96 17.90 13.98 2.90
N VAL A 97 17.85 13.81 4.21
CA VAL A 97 18.48 14.69 5.20
C VAL A 97 19.20 13.82 6.23
N VAL A 98 20.43 14.19 6.55
CA VAL A 98 21.21 13.57 7.63
C VAL A 98 21.43 14.61 8.71
N ASP A 99 21.11 14.26 9.95
CA ASP A 99 21.52 15.05 11.11
C ASP A 99 22.98 14.75 11.44
N GLU A 100 23.85 15.75 11.32
CA GLU A 100 25.29 15.56 11.55
C GLU A 100 25.64 15.34 13.02
N GLN A 101 24.77 15.71 13.97
CA GLN A 101 25.02 15.56 15.40
C GLN A 101 24.66 14.16 15.89
N THR A 102 23.53 13.63 15.43
CA THR A 102 23.02 12.31 15.85
C THR A 102 23.32 11.21 14.83
N GLY A 103 23.56 11.55 13.57
CA GLY A 103 23.61 10.58 12.47
C GLY A 103 22.22 10.06 12.05
N SER A 104 21.13 10.64 12.56
CA SER A 104 19.77 10.31 12.13
C SER A 104 19.61 10.61 10.64
N THR A 105 18.82 9.79 9.94
CA THR A 105 18.51 9.99 8.52
C THR A 105 17.01 10.04 8.30
N LEU A 106 16.60 10.90 7.39
CA LEU A 106 15.26 10.92 6.83
C LEU A 106 15.38 10.83 5.31
N GLU A 107 14.65 9.89 4.72
CA GLU A 107 14.40 9.82 3.29
C GLU A 107 12.93 10.11 3.02
N VAL A 108 12.68 10.93 2.01
CA VAL A 108 11.36 11.25 1.51
C VAL A 108 11.33 10.93 0.02
N PHE A 109 10.60 9.90 -0.35
CA PHE A 109 10.47 9.45 -1.74
C PHE A 109 9.59 10.41 -2.52
N THR A 110 9.78 10.47 -3.84
CA THR A 110 8.89 11.22 -4.76
C THR A 110 7.43 10.73 -4.69
N SER A 111 7.20 9.50 -4.24
CA SER A 111 5.88 8.96 -3.93
C SER A 111 5.21 9.57 -2.68
N GLY A 112 5.94 10.38 -1.90
CA GLY A 112 5.52 10.90 -0.61
C GLY A 112 5.77 9.93 0.56
N ALA A 113 6.32 8.73 0.29
CA ALA A 113 6.71 7.83 1.35
C ALA A 113 7.82 8.44 2.23
N ILE A 114 7.78 8.15 3.52
CA ILE A 114 8.73 8.65 4.52
C ILE A 114 9.44 7.45 5.13
N TRP A 115 10.77 7.49 5.16
CA TRP A 115 11.60 6.54 5.88
C TRP A 115 12.56 7.28 6.81
N TYR A 116 12.34 7.13 8.11
CA TYR A 116 13.15 7.73 9.15
C TYR A 116 13.97 6.64 9.87
N ASN A 117 15.24 6.94 10.12
CA ASN A 117 16.13 6.14 10.95
C ASN A 117 16.82 7.04 11.98
N PRO A 118 16.64 6.83 13.29
CA PRO A 118 17.19 7.71 14.33
C PRO A 118 18.71 7.75 14.41
N GLU A 119 19.46 6.79 13.86
CA GLU A 119 20.94 6.75 13.75
C GLU A 119 21.32 5.72 12.66
N PRO A 120 22.59 5.58 12.22
CA PRO A 120 23.00 4.41 11.42
C PRO A 120 22.74 3.12 12.22
N TYR A 121 21.60 2.51 11.89
CA TYR A 121 20.75 1.56 12.60
C TYR A 121 21.40 0.27 13.15
N ARG A 122 22.70 0.04 12.96
CA ARG A 122 23.32 -1.28 13.18
C ARG A 122 23.94 -1.50 14.56
N GLU A 123 24.27 -0.46 15.32
CA GLU A 123 25.14 -0.63 16.50
C GLU A 123 24.44 -0.50 17.87
N ILE A 124 23.29 0.17 17.99
CA ILE A 124 22.77 0.58 19.32
C ILE A 124 21.39 -0.03 19.69
N HIS A 125 20.48 -0.21 18.74
CA HIS A 125 19.10 -0.64 19.07
C HIS A 125 18.93 -2.17 19.21
N PHE A 126 19.99 -2.91 18.92
CA PHE A 126 19.98 -4.34 18.65
C PHE A 126 20.97 -5.06 19.55
N SER A 127 20.70 -4.98 20.85
CA SER A 127 21.48 -5.66 21.87
C SER A 127 21.04 -7.12 22.02
N GLU A 128 22.00 -8.02 22.20
CA GLU A 128 21.75 -9.42 22.59
C GLU A 128 20.97 -9.54 23.91
N ASN A 129 20.97 -8.47 24.72
CA ASN A 129 20.27 -8.36 26.00
C ASN A 129 19.23 -7.23 25.97
N ALA A 130 18.64 -6.95 24.80
CA ALA A 130 17.60 -5.95 24.69
C ALA A 130 16.43 -6.26 25.64
N ALA A 131 16.12 -5.32 26.52
CA ALA A 131 14.89 -5.31 27.30
C ALA A 131 13.76 -4.81 26.40
N LEU A 132 13.26 -5.71 25.54
CA LEU A 132 12.16 -5.38 24.65
C LEU A 132 10.84 -5.27 25.43
N PRO A 133 9.99 -4.28 25.10
CA PRO A 133 8.65 -4.20 25.67
C PRO A 133 7.78 -5.37 25.20
N SER A 134 6.66 -5.60 25.88
CA SER A 134 5.61 -6.47 25.35
C SER A 134 5.00 -5.89 24.07
N GLU A 135 4.36 -6.72 23.24
CA GLU A 135 3.65 -6.28 22.03
C GLU A 135 2.64 -5.15 22.31
N LYS A 136 1.90 -5.25 23.42
CA LYS A 136 0.93 -4.24 23.82
C LYS A 136 1.59 -2.90 24.19
N GLU A 137 2.71 -2.96 24.91
CA GLU A 137 3.48 -1.76 25.26
C GLU A 137 4.11 -1.13 24.02
N ALA A 138 4.66 -1.95 23.11
CA ALA A 138 5.22 -1.49 21.85
C ALA A 138 4.17 -0.77 20.98
N VAL A 139 2.95 -1.30 20.89
CA VAL A 139 1.83 -0.61 20.22
C VAL A 139 1.59 0.77 20.84
N GLY A 140 1.53 0.86 22.17
CA GLY A 140 1.34 2.14 22.86
C GLY A 140 2.46 3.15 22.55
N ILE A 141 3.70 2.70 22.57
CA ILE A 141 4.89 3.52 22.23
C ILE A 141 4.81 4.00 20.79
N ALA A 142 4.56 3.11 19.83
CA ALA A 142 4.50 3.44 18.41
C ALA A 142 3.36 4.43 18.09
N VAL A 143 2.17 4.22 18.68
CA VAL A 143 1.04 5.13 18.53
C VAL A 143 1.39 6.51 19.06
N GLN A 144 1.89 6.60 20.30
CA GLN A 144 2.28 7.87 20.90
C GLN A 144 3.36 8.58 20.07
N PHE A 145 4.39 7.86 19.63
CA PHE A 145 5.49 8.40 18.84
C PHE A 145 5.01 9.06 17.54
N LEU A 146 4.09 8.41 16.82
CA LEU A 146 3.53 8.92 15.57
C LEU A 146 2.51 10.05 15.81
N GLU A 147 1.71 10.00 16.87
CA GLU A 147 0.73 11.04 17.22
C GLU A 147 1.41 12.37 17.58
N GLU A 148 2.45 12.32 18.42
CA GLU A 148 3.22 13.50 18.82
C GLU A 148 3.86 14.22 17.61
N ARG A 149 4.00 13.52 16.49
CA ARG A 149 4.63 13.99 15.25
C ARG A 149 3.64 14.29 14.15
N ASP A 150 2.34 14.12 14.40
CA ASP A 150 1.29 14.28 13.38
C ASP A 150 1.58 13.41 12.14
N LEU A 151 1.85 12.13 12.39
CA LEU A 151 2.16 11.09 11.40
C LEU A 151 1.22 9.88 11.47
N LEU A 152 0.25 9.89 12.38
CA LEU A 152 -0.75 8.82 12.53
C LEU A 152 -2.13 9.30 12.07
N PRO A 153 -2.59 8.90 10.87
CA PRO A 153 -3.96 9.10 10.46
C PRO A 153 -4.95 8.55 11.50
N SER A 154 -5.99 9.32 11.81
CA SER A 154 -6.90 9.06 12.92
C SER A 154 -7.62 7.72 12.83
N GLU A 155 -7.94 7.30 11.62
CA GLU A 155 -8.62 6.09 11.22
C GLU A 155 -7.76 4.82 11.39
N ASN A 156 -6.42 4.96 11.42
CA ASN A 156 -5.50 3.84 11.44
C ASN A 156 -5.11 3.39 12.87
N LYS A 157 -5.45 4.19 13.89
CA LYS A 157 -5.08 3.96 15.30
C LYS A 157 -5.49 2.59 15.84
N GLN A 158 -6.64 2.09 15.41
CA GLN A 158 -7.24 0.86 15.93
C GLN A 158 -6.68 -0.44 15.31
N TYR A 159 -5.79 -0.34 14.33
CA TYR A 159 -5.32 -1.49 13.55
C TYR A 159 -3.83 -1.82 13.74
N ALA A 160 -3.20 -1.28 14.79
CA ALA A 160 -1.83 -1.61 15.13
C ALA A 160 -1.72 -3.07 15.58
N LYS A 161 -0.84 -3.84 14.92
CA LYS A 161 -0.41 -5.17 15.34
C LYS A 161 1.08 -5.14 15.62
N ALA A 162 1.50 -5.84 16.65
CA ALA A 162 2.91 -6.00 16.99
C ALA A 162 3.32 -7.46 16.83
N GLY A 163 4.58 -7.67 16.49
CA GLY A 163 5.21 -8.99 16.46
C GLY A 163 6.72 -8.85 16.59
N THR A 164 7.40 -9.97 16.82
CA THR A 164 8.87 -9.98 16.87
C THR A 164 9.45 -9.66 15.48
N GLY A 165 10.34 -8.68 15.43
CA GLY A 165 11.01 -8.25 14.22
C GLY A 165 12.51 -8.46 14.30
N GLY A 166 13.07 -9.06 13.24
CA GLY A 166 14.50 -9.35 13.11
C GLY A 166 15.05 -10.30 14.18
N THR A 167 16.23 -10.86 13.90
CA THR A 167 16.92 -11.75 14.82
C THR A 167 18.39 -11.35 14.94
N ILE A 168 18.87 -11.17 16.16
CA ILE A 168 20.30 -10.96 16.46
C ILE A 168 20.74 -12.13 17.31
N GLN A 169 21.65 -12.94 16.76
CA GLN A 169 22.21 -14.11 17.45
C GLN A 169 21.13 -15.03 18.05
N GLY A 170 20.05 -15.25 17.31
CA GLY A 170 18.96 -16.13 17.73
C GLY A 170 17.91 -15.51 18.67
N LYS A 171 18.01 -14.21 19.00
CA LYS A 171 17.02 -13.49 19.82
C LYS A 171 16.31 -12.39 19.02
N PRO A 172 15.05 -12.06 19.35
CA PRO A 172 14.37 -10.91 18.73
C PRO A 172 15.16 -9.63 18.90
N GLY A 173 15.29 -8.84 17.82
CA GLY A 173 16.02 -7.56 17.88
C GLY A 173 15.13 -6.37 18.18
N HIS A 174 13.88 -6.40 17.72
CA HIS A 174 12.88 -5.37 17.99
C HIS A 174 11.49 -5.99 18.03
N ILE A 175 10.52 -5.19 18.45
CA ILE A 175 9.11 -5.41 18.16
C ILE A 175 8.76 -4.56 16.94
N LEU A 176 8.26 -5.20 15.89
CA LEU A 176 7.74 -4.52 14.71
C LEU A 176 6.26 -4.21 14.96
N VAL A 177 5.91 -2.93 15.03
CA VAL A 177 4.52 -2.49 15.08
C VAL A 177 4.10 -2.07 13.69
N SER A 178 3.14 -2.79 13.10
CA SER A 178 2.57 -2.49 11.79
C SER A 178 1.15 -1.98 11.94
N PHE A 179 0.80 -0.95 11.19
CA PHE A 179 -0.53 -0.37 11.11
C PHE A 179 -1.21 -0.86 9.83
N ARG A 180 -2.54 -0.86 9.79
CA ARG A 180 -3.30 -1.14 8.57
C ARG A 180 -3.58 0.16 7.84
N TYR A 181 -3.58 0.09 6.51
CA TYR A 181 -4.11 1.12 5.64
C TYR A 181 -5.24 0.52 4.79
N THR A 182 -6.30 1.29 4.59
CA THR A 182 -7.47 0.90 3.80
C THR A 182 -7.81 1.96 2.78
N ILE A 183 -8.24 1.51 1.59
CA ILE A 183 -8.82 2.38 0.57
C ILE A 183 -10.30 2.01 0.48
N GLY A 184 -11.17 2.97 0.85
CA GLY A 184 -12.56 2.66 1.18
C GLY A 184 -12.62 1.69 2.37
N GLU A 185 -13.39 0.61 2.23
CA GLU A 185 -13.51 -0.42 3.28
C GLU A 185 -12.50 -1.58 3.11
N HIS A 186 -11.67 -1.54 2.06
CA HIS A 186 -10.80 -2.65 1.70
C HIS A 186 -9.35 -2.41 2.15
N PRO A 187 -8.68 -3.44 2.68
CA PRO A 187 -7.26 -3.37 3.05
C PRO A 187 -6.36 -3.19 1.84
N VAL A 188 -5.18 -2.66 2.08
CA VAL A 188 -4.12 -2.55 1.09
C VAL A 188 -3.04 -3.61 1.33
N GLU A 189 -2.52 -4.17 0.24
CA GLU A 189 -1.46 -5.17 0.19
C GLU A 189 -0.40 -4.80 -0.85
N GLY A 190 0.66 -5.60 -0.93
CA GLY A 190 1.72 -5.47 -1.92
C GLY A 190 3.00 -4.88 -1.37
N PRO A 191 4.07 -4.89 -2.18
CA PRO A 191 5.40 -4.50 -1.77
C PRO A 191 5.52 -3.01 -1.44
N GLY A 192 4.59 -2.17 -1.93
CA GLY A 192 4.52 -0.75 -1.57
C GLY A 192 4.00 -0.50 -0.17
N PHE A 193 3.10 -1.34 0.34
CA PHE A 193 2.43 -1.05 1.58
C PHE A 193 3.41 -1.10 2.77
N ARG A 194 3.69 0.07 3.36
CA ARG A 194 4.52 0.22 4.54
C ARG A 194 3.84 1.18 5.48
N PHE A 195 3.48 0.73 6.66
CA PHE A 195 3.15 1.62 7.76
C PHE A 195 3.57 0.95 9.04
N LEU A 196 4.80 1.23 9.46
CA LEU A 196 5.43 0.51 10.56
C LEU A 196 6.35 1.40 11.39
N VAL A 197 6.50 0.98 12.64
CA VAL A 197 7.47 1.50 13.61
C VAL A 197 8.18 0.32 14.24
N ARG A 198 9.50 0.33 14.25
CA ARG A 198 10.28 -0.65 15.02
C ARG A 198 10.51 -0.11 16.42
N VAL A 199 10.20 -0.89 17.44
CA VAL A 199 10.41 -0.53 18.85
C VAL A 199 11.51 -1.41 19.42
N GLY A 200 12.61 -0.78 19.82
CA GLY A 200 13.84 -1.45 20.23
C GLY A 200 13.99 -1.62 21.75
N ASN A 201 15.24 -1.75 22.17
CA ASN A 201 15.64 -1.88 23.57
C ASN A 201 15.05 -0.77 24.45
N ASN A 202 14.56 -1.12 25.64
CA ASN A 202 13.91 -0.22 26.61
C ASN A 202 12.69 0.54 26.07
N GLY A 203 12.11 0.11 24.94
CA GLY A 203 10.98 0.80 24.33
C GLY A 203 11.35 2.02 23.50
N GLU A 204 12.63 2.18 23.11
CA GLU A 204 13.04 3.27 22.22
C GLU A 204 12.41 3.10 20.82
N PRO A 205 11.66 4.10 20.31
CA PRO A 205 11.14 4.06 18.95
C PRO A 205 12.30 4.24 17.95
N GLY A 206 12.46 3.24 17.09
CA GLY A 206 13.50 3.13 16.08
C GLY A 206 13.05 3.60 14.70
N GLU A 207 13.32 2.77 13.68
CA GLU A 207 12.95 3.01 12.29
C GLU A 207 11.43 3.21 12.13
N VAL A 208 11.06 4.19 11.31
CA VAL A 208 9.69 4.44 10.87
C VAL A 208 9.62 4.42 9.36
N PHE A 209 8.68 3.66 8.80
CA PHE A 209 8.39 3.67 7.36
C PHE A 209 6.90 3.86 7.16
N ILE A 210 6.52 4.97 6.50
CA ILE A 210 5.13 5.33 6.21
C ILE A 210 4.95 5.54 4.70
N TYR A 211 4.03 4.81 4.12
CA TYR A 211 3.47 5.02 2.79
C TYR A 211 1.98 4.70 2.83
N CYS A 212 1.19 5.77 2.89
CA CYS A 212 -0.27 5.76 2.83
C CYS A 212 -0.68 6.86 1.85
N PRO A 213 -0.60 6.60 0.54
CA PRO A 213 -0.81 7.65 -0.47
C PRO A 213 -2.22 8.21 -0.39
N GLU A 214 -2.38 9.50 -0.73
CA GLU A 214 -3.71 10.03 -0.99
C GLU A 214 -4.23 9.45 -2.30
N VAL A 215 -5.54 9.14 -2.34
CA VAL A 215 -6.17 8.49 -3.47
C VAL A 215 -7.48 9.17 -3.84
N GLU A 216 -7.70 9.33 -5.15
CA GLU A 216 -8.95 9.84 -5.71
C GLU A 216 -9.71 8.72 -6.40
N ARG A 217 -10.99 8.56 -6.06
CA ARG A 217 -11.89 7.63 -6.77
C ARG A 217 -11.97 8.01 -8.25
N ARG A 218 -11.84 7.02 -9.14
CA ARG A 218 -11.95 7.21 -10.60
C ARG A 218 -13.24 6.64 -11.15
N LYS A 219 -13.34 5.31 -11.21
CA LYS A 219 -14.50 4.60 -11.78
C LYS A 219 -14.67 3.25 -11.12
N SER A 220 -15.82 2.63 -11.33
CA SER A 220 -16.05 1.24 -10.94
C SER A 220 -15.68 0.31 -12.08
N VAL A 221 -15.11 -0.85 -11.76
CA VAL A 221 -14.77 -1.92 -12.71
C VAL A 221 -15.45 -3.22 -12.29
N LEU A 222 -15.78 -4.05 -13.26
CA LEU A 222 -16.28 -5.40 -13.01
C LEU A 222 -15.17 -6.25 -12.38
N LEU A 223 -15.55 -7.06 -11.41
CA LEU A 223 -14.67 -8.04 -10.80
C LEU A 223 -14.83 -9.40 -11.48
N LEU A 224 -13.70 -10.09 -11.65
CA LEU A 224 -13.69 -11.51 -11.98
C LEU A 224 -14.33 -12.29 -10.82
N PRO A 225 -15.19 -13.29 -11.10
CA PRO A 225 -15.55 -14.28 -10.09
C PRO A 225 -14.30 -14.89 -9.46
N VAL A 226 -14.32 -15.11 -8.14
CA VAL A 226 -13.16 -15.61 -7.37
C VAL A 226 -12.60 -16.90 -7.96
N GLU A 227 -13.46 -17.79 -8.46
CA GLU A 227 -13.06 -19.06 -9.07
C GLU A 227 -12.28 -18.84 -10.38
N LYS A 228 -12.64 -17.82 -11.17
CA LYS A 228 -11.89 -17.46 -12.38
C LYS A 228 -10.53 -16.86 -12.02
N ALA A 229 -10.49 -15.97 -11.03
CA ALA A 229 -9.25 -15.37 -10.56
C ALA A 229 -8.31 -16.43 -9.94
N PHE A 230 -8.84 -17.39 -9.19
CA PHE A 230 -8.09 -18.55 -8.72
C PHE A 230 -7.54 -19.40 -9.88
N GLY A 231 -8.32 -19.57 -10.95
CA GLY A 231 -7.86 -20.21 -12.19
C GLY A 231 -6.72 -19.45 -12.88
N GLU A 232 -6.64 -18.12 -12.77
CA GLU A 232 -5.50 -17.32 -13.26
C GLU A 232 -4.26 -17.51 -12.37
N LEU A 233 -4.44 -17.55 -11.04
CA LEU A 233 -3.36 -17.87 -10.11
C LEU A 233 -2.75 -19.26 -10.40
N GLN A 234 -3.59 -20.26 -10.66
CA GLN A 234 -3.15 -21.61 -11.05
C GLN A 234 -2.43 -21.68 -12.40
N LYS A 235 -2.47 -20.63 -13.22
CA LYS A 235 -1.69 -20.49 -14.46
C LYS A 235 -0.39 -19.71 -14.25
N GLY A 236 -0.13 -19.24 -13.03
CA GLY A 236 1.00 -18.38 -12.71
C GLY A 236 0.77 -16.89 -13.00
N ASN A 237 -0.46 -16.47 -13.31
CA ASN A 237 -0.80 -15.07 -13.56
C ASN A 237 -1.04 -14.30 -12.26
N GLY A 238 -0.11 -14.40 -11.31
CA GLY A 238 -0.21 -13.75 -10.00
C GLY A 238 1.11 -13.80 -9.24
N SER A 239 1.07 -13.28 -8.02
CA SER A 239 2.20 -13.27 -7.09
C SER A 239 1.92 -14.22 -5.94
N TRP A 240 2.94 -14.86 -5.39
CA TRP A 240 2.84 -15.64 -4.16
C TRP A 240 4.16 -15.64 -3.39
N THR A 241 4.07 -15.88 -2.09
CA THR A 241 5.21 -16.08 -1.20
C THR A 241 5.97 -17.35 -1.59
N THR A 242 7.29 -17.24 -1.79
CA THR A 242 8.14 -18.37 -2.20
C THR A 242 9.06 -18.81 -1.08
N TYR A 243 8.87 -20.02 -0.55
CA TYR A 243 9.89 -20.73 0.24
C TYR A 243 10.15 -22.14 -0.34
N ASN A 244 10.02 -22.26 -1.66
CA ASN A 244 10.16 -23.50 -2.44
C ASN A 244 9.12 -24.57 -2.12
N GLU A 245 7.96 -24.19 -1.58
CA GLU A 245 6.85 -25.12 -1.37
C GLU A 245 6.34 -25.67 -2.69
N LYS A 246 6.08 -26.98 -2.72
CA LYS A 246 5.49 -27.64 -3.88
C LYS A 246 3.99 -27.48 -3.94
N THR A 247 3.35 -27.35 -2.77
CA THR A 247 1.90 -27.21 -2.64
C THR A 247 1.58 -26.04 -1.73
N ILE A 248 0.59 -25.23 -2.08
CA ILE A 248 0.05 -24.16 -1.23
C ILE A 248 -1.45 -24.41 -1.03
N ILE A 249 -1.85 -24.59 0.22
CA ILE A 249 -3.26 -24.73 0.62
C ILE A 249 -3.76 -23.34 1.00
N LEU A 250 -4.80 -22.87 0.33
CA LEU A 250 -5.40 -21.55 0.54
C LEU A 250 -6.73 -21.71 1.28
N GLU A 251 -6.86 -21.09 2.44
CA GLU A 251 -7.98 -21.25 3.37
C GLU A 251 -8.89 -20.03 3.42
N GLU A 252 -8.37 -18.86 3.03
CA GLU A 252 -9.13 -17.61 3.00
C GLU A 252 -8.92 -16.86 1.69
N VAL A 253 -9.92 -16.07 1.29
CA VAL A 253 -9.85 -15.16 0.15
C VAL A 253 -10.56 -13.84 0.50
N GLY A 254 -9.93 -12.71 0.16
CA GLY A 254 -10.50 -11.39 0.39
C GLY A 254 -10.20 -10.40 -0.74
N LEU A 255 -11.13 -9.47 -0.96
CA LEU A 255 -10.94 -8.32 -1.85
C LEU A 255 -10.10 -7.25 -1.14
N ARG A 256 -9.01 -6.84 -1.79
CA ARG A 256 -8.03 -5.86 -1.29
C ARG A 256 -7.60 -4.92 -2.43
N TYR A 257 -6.78 -3.93 -2.12
CA TYR A 257 -6.07 -3.10 -3.10
C TYR A 257 -4.58 -3.39 -3.06
N TYR A 258 -3.88 -3.19 -4.18
CA TYR A 258 -2.45 -3.47 -4.29
C TYR A 258 -1.64 -2.20 -4.51
N LEU A 259 -0.56 -2.02 -3.76
CA LEU A 259 0.44 -0.96 -3.97
C LEU A 259 1.77 -1.56 -4.45
N GLN A 260 2.28 -0.99 -5.54
CA GLN A 260 3.62 -1.24 -6.09
C GLN A 260 4.71 -0.67 -5.18
N PRO A 261 5.97 -1.11 -5.31
CA PRO A 261 7.09 -0.57 -4.54
C PRO A 261 7.14 0.97 -4.54
N VAL A 262 7.56 1.57 -3.43
CA VAL A 262 7.50 3.04 -3.24
C VAL A 262 8.37 3.85 -4.21
N ASN A 263 9.32 3.20 -4.87
CA ASN A 263 10.20 3.77 -5.90
C ASN A 263 9.66 3.56 -7.32
N GLU A 264 8.52 2.89 -7.48
CA GLU A 264 7.83 2.75 -8.76
C GLU A 264 6.68 3.76 -8.85
N THR A 265 6.51 4.36 -10.02
CA THR A 265 5.33 5.21 -10.27
C THR A 265 4.13 4.32 -10.56
N GLN A 266 3.09 4.49 -9.76
CA GLN A 266 1.83 3.78 -9.88
C GLN A 266 0.70 4.79 -10.12
N GLU A 267 0.15 4.79 -11.34
CA GLU A 267 -0.93 5.71 -11.68
C GLU A 267 -2.26 5.31 -11.02
N TYR A 268 -2.61 4.02 -11.08
CA TYR A 268 -3.88 3.50 -10.58
C TYR A 268 -3.69 2.49 -9.46
N VAL A 269 -4.64 2.49 -8.53
CA VAL A 269 -4.82 1.45 -7.53
C VAL A 269 -6.01 0.59 -7.92
N LEU A 270 -5.75 -0.68 -8.23
CA LEU A 270 -6.73 -1.65 -8.71
C LEU A 270 -7.06 -2.69 -7.63
N PRO A 271 -8.30 -3.21 -7.63
CA PRO A 271 -8.69 -4.30 -6.75
C PRO A 271 -7.96 -5.60 -7.11
N VAL A 272 -7.60 -6.36 -6.09
CA VAL A 272 -6.96 -7.68 -6.17
C VAL A 272 -7.65 -8.66 -5.24
N TYR A 273 -7.58 -9.95 -5.57
CA TYR A 273 -7.88 -11.01 -4.62
C TYR A 273 -6.61 -11.45 -3.93
N VAL A 274 -6.69 -11.52 -2.60
CA VAL A 274 -5.61 -12.03 -1.76
C VAL A 274 -6.09 -13.29 -1.09
N PHE A 275 -5.40 -14.38 -1.41
CA PHE A 275 -5.59 -15.69 -0.81
C PHE A 275 -4.55 -15.90 0.28
N GLN A 276 -4.97 -16.49 1.40
CA GLN A 276 -4.11 -16.78 2.55
C GLN A 276 -4.23 -18.24 2.96
N GLY A 277 -3.15 -18.81 3.48
CA GLY A 277 -3.11 -20.17 3.98
C GLY A 277 -1.68 -20.58 4.30
N TYR A 278 -1.26 -21.77 3.89
CA TYR A 278 0.08 -22.30 4.20
C TYR A 278 0.66 -23.16 3.08
N GLY A 279 1.99 -23.16 2.97
CA GLY A 279 2.74 -23.94 1.99
C GLY A 279 3.32 -25.23 2.57
N LEU A 280 3.30 -26.32 1.81
CA LEU A 280 3.83 -27.63 2.19
C LEU A 280 4.97 -28.09 1.27
N ASN A 281 5.95 -28.77 1.88
CA ASN A 281 6.92 -29.61 1.19
C ASN A 281 6.60 -31.09 1.44
N ASP A 282 7.07 -31.99 0.57
CA ASP A 282 6.72 -33.42 0.56
C ASP A 282 6.85 -34.13 1.93
N ASP A 283 7.66 -33.59 2.85
CA ASP A 283 8.00 -34.20 4.13
C ASP A 283 7.46 -33.44 5.37
N SER A 284 6.70 -32.35 5.22
CA SER A 284 6.28 -31.50 6.35
C SER A 284 4.77 -31.54 6.60
N THR A 285 4.36 -31.80 7.86
CA THR A 285 2.97 -31.62 8.34
C THR A 285 2.68 -30.22 8.86
N GLN A 286 3.69 -29.35 8.93
CA GLN A 286 3.56 -27.92 9.25
C GLN A 286 4.10 -27.11 8.09
N GLY A 287 3.25 -26.24 7.55
CA GLY A 287 3.60 -25.33 6.47
C GLY A 287 3.97 -23.94 6.96
N ASN A 288 4.75 -23.21 6.17
CA ASN A 288 4.92 -21.77 6.38
C ASN A 288 3.63 -21.05 6.01
N GLU A 289 3.32 -19.93 6.67
CA GLU A 289 2.27 -19.03 6.20
C GLU A 289 2.54 -18.63 4.75
N ALA A 290 1.50 -18.72 3.94
CA ALA A 290 1.55 -18.44 2.52
C ALA A 290 0.48 -17.41 2.14
N GLN A 291 0.85 -16.55 1.20
CA GLN A 291 -0.06 -15.59 0.59
C GLN A 291 0.08 -15.67 -0.93
N ALA A 292 -1.05 -15.58 -1.62
CA ALA A 292 -1.10 -15.43 -3.07
C ALA A 292 -2.01 -14.26 -3.46
N ILE A 293 -1.61 -13.51 -4.47
CA ILE A 293 -2.29 -12.29 -4.94
C ILE A 293 -2.52 -12.43 -6.44
N VAL A 294 -3.73 -12.11 -6.89
CA VAL A 294 -4.10 -12.10 -8.31
C VAL A 294 -4.98 -10.88 -8.60
N ASN A 295 -4.91 -10.40 -9.84
CA ASN A 295 -5.76 -9.30 -10.27
C ASN A 295 -7.25 -9.69 -10.18
N ALA A 296 -8.09 -8.80 -9.65
CA ALA A 296 -9.53 -9.03 -9.56
C ALA A 296 -10.31 -8.37 -10.71
N VAL A 297 -9.69 -7.52 -11.53
CA VAL A 297 -10.37 -6.76 -12.59
C VAL A 297 -10.68 -7.65 -13.80
N ASP A 298 -11.94 -7.66 -14.24
CA ASP A 298 -12.33 -8.27 -15.51
C ASP A 298 -12.01 -7.33 -16.68
N ILE A 299 -10.93 -7.63 -17.39
CA ILE A 299 -10.51 -6.90 -18.61
C ILE A 299 -11.31 -7.28 -19.86
N GLY A 300 -12.26 -8.20 -19.74
CA GLY A 300 -12.93 -8.84 -20.87
C GLY A 300 -11.96 -9.68 -21.70
N ASN A 301 -12.49 -10.66 -22.44
CA ASN A 301 -11.66 -11.39 -23.41
C ASN A 301 -11.23 -10.43 -24.53
N SER A 302 -10.04 -9.82 -24.40
CA SER A 302 -9.27 -9.34 -25.54
C SER A 302 -8.92 -10.59 -26.35
N ARG A 303 -9.60 -10.76 -27.49
CA ARG A 303 -9.36 -11.84 -28.45
C ARG A 303 -7.94 -11.82 -28.99
#